data_AF-A0A2V6XJ06-F1
#
_entry.id   AF-A0A2V6XJ06-F1
#
_cell.length_a   1.000
_cell.length_b   1.000
_cell.length_c   1.000
_cell.angle_alpha   90.00
_cell.angle_beta   90.00
_cell.angle_gamma   90.00
#
_symmetry.space_group_name_H-M   'P 1'
#
loop_
_entity.id
_entity.type
_entity.pdbx_description
1 polymer ?
#
loop_
_entity_poly.entity_id
_entity_poly.type
_entity_poly.pdbx_seq_one_letter_code
_entity_poly.pdbx_strand_id
1 'polypeptide(L)' 'MARRIDRRDFIKTTTVAGVGLTLSFTLPGVGVRTAAALSAWEPNTQMTLTPDGLVTVHIFKAEMGQG' A
#
# COMPACT_ATOMS: atom_id res chain seq x y z
N MET A 1 -25.04 -4.56 -10.23
CA MET A 1 -25.20 -3.14 -9.83
C MET A 1 -23.91 -2.67 -9.19
N ALA A 2 -23.22 -1.68 -9.76
CA ALA A 2 -21.98 -1.16 -9.17
C ALA A 2 -22.32 -0.28 -7.95
N ARG A 3 -21.84 -0.66 -6.77
CA ARG A 3 -22.00 0.14 -5.54
C ARG A 3 -21.21 1.44 -5.72
N ARG A 4 -21.89 2.58 -5.72
CA ARG A 4 -21.24 3.90 -5.74
C ARG A 4 -20.47 4.07 -4.44
N ILE A 5 -19.15 4.07 -4.50
CA ILE A 5 -18.28 4.30 -3.34
C ILE A 5 -18.17 5.80 -3.13
N ASP A 6 -18.58 6.28 -1.97
CA ASP A 6 -18.38 7.67 -1.56
C ASP A 6 -16.90 7.89 -1.23
N ARG A 7 -16.36 9.09 -1.52
CA ARG A 7 -14.99 9.49 -1.18
C ARG A 7 -14.65 9.18 0.29
N ARG A 8 -15.61 9.35 1.20
CA ARG A 8 -15.43 9.03 2.63
C ARG A 8 -15.25 7.53 2.87
N ASP A 9 -16.04 6.70 2.20
CA ASP A 9 -15.95 5.23 2.32
C ASP A 9 -14.63 4.73 1.74
N PHE A 10 -14.18 5.32 0.62
CA PHE A 10 -12.87 5.05 0.03
C PHE A 10 -11.74 5.40 1.01
N ILE A 11 -11.74 6.60 1.59
CA ILE A 11 -10.70 7.01 2.54
C ILE A 11 -10.71 6.13 3.78
N LYS A 12 -11.86 5.79 4.35
CA LYS A 12 -11.93 4.86 5.50
C LYS A 12 -11.35 3.49 5.17
N THR A 13 -11.76 2.93 4.04
CA THR A 13 -11.34 1.58 3.62
C THR A 13 -9.85 1.54 3.30
N THR A 14 -9.35 2.53 2.55
CA THR A 14 -7.93 2.62 2.18
C THR A 14 -7.03 3.08 3.31
N THR A 15 -7.54 3.87 4.27
CA THR A 15 -6.79 4.22 5.49
C THR A 15 -6.69 3.00 6.39
N VAL A 16 -7.76 2.23 6.60
CA VAL A 16 -7.68 0.99 7.39
C VAL A 16 -6.80 -0.05 6.70
N ALA A 17 -6.95 -0.25 5.40
CA ALA A 17 -6.14 -1.22 4.63
C ALA A 17 -4.69 -0.75 4.42
N GLY A 18 -4.46 0.55 4.23
CA GLY A 18 -3.15 1.16 3.97
C GLY A 18 -2.33 1.44 5.24
N VAL A 19 -2.98 1.80 6.36
CA VAL A 19 -2.30 1.93 7.67
C VAL A 19 -1.85 0.57 8.20
N GLY A 20 -2.55 -0.51 7.84
CA GLY A 20 -2.08 -1.88 8.08
C GLY A 20 -0.71 -2.18 7.47
N LEU A 21 -0.26 -1.42 6.47
CA LEU A 21 1.05 -1.57 5.83
C LEU A 21 2.14 -0.65 6.42
N THR A 22 1.82 0.30 7.33
CA THR A 22 2.86 1.25 7.80
C THR A 22 2.99 1.36 9.32
N LEU A 23 1.98 1.06 10.14
CA LEU A 23 2.14 1.07 11.60
C LEU A 23 1.25 0.01 12.26
N SER A 24 1.84 -1.09 12.73
CA SER A 24 1.10 -2.01 13.60
C SER A 24 0.85 -1.33 14.95
N PHE A 25 -0.39 -1.34 15.43
CA PHE A 25 -0.71 -1.01 16.82
C PHE A 25 -1.55 -2.14 17.43
N THR A 26 -1.25 -2.46 18.68
CA THR A 26 -1.91 -3.53 19.44
C THR A 26 -3.20 -3.02 20.06
N LEU A 27 -4.35 -3.66 19.76
CA LEU A 27 -5.61 -3.38 20.44
C LEU A 27 -5.74 -4.27 21.70
N PRO A 28 -5.97 -3.69 22.89
CA PRO A 28 -6.25 -4.48 24.09
C PRO A 28 -7.51 -5.34 23.90
N GLY A 29 -7.42 -6.64 24.16
CA GLY A 29 -8.55 -7.58 24.08
C GLY A 29 -8.69 -8.33 22.74
N VAL A 30 -7.92 -7.97 21.71
CA VAL A 30 -7.81 -8.74 20.47
C VAL A 30 -6.42 -9.40 20.48
N GLY A 31 -6.36 -10.73 20.56
CA GLY A 31 -5.10 -11.47 20.68
C GLY A 31 -4.05 -11.02 19.66
N VAL A 32 -2.80 -10.88 20.09
CA VAL A 32 -1.68 -10.47 19.24
C VAL A 32 -1.51 -11.50 18.12
N ARG A 33 -1.75 -11.08 16.87
CA ARG A 33 -1.36 -11.89 15.72
C ARG A 33 0.13 -11.70 15.52
N THR A 34 0.90 -12.74 15.82
CA THR A 34 2.31 -12.82 15.42
C THR A 34 2.36 -12.75 13.90
N ALA A 35 2.81 -11.61 13.37
CA ALA A 35 3.13 -11.49 11.96
C ALA A 35 4.20 -12.55 11.64
N ALA A 36 3.97 -13.37 10.62
CA ALA A 36 5.00 -14.27 10.12
C ALA A 36 6.25 -13.44 9.78
N ALA A 37 7.44 -13.97 10.06
CA ALA A 37 8.69 -13.32 9.70
C ALA A 37 8.71 -13.11 8.19
N LEU A 38 8.38 -11.90 7.76
CA LEU A 38 8.53 -11.50 6.37
C LEU A 38 10.04 -11.50 6.10
N SER A 39 10.44 -12.04 4.94
CA SER A 39 11.80 -11.82 4.42
C SER A 39 12.16 -10.34 4.53
N ALA A 40 13.46 -10.03 4.70
CA ALA A 40 13.92 -8.64 4.79
C ALA A 40 13.21 -7.80 3.73
N TRP A 41 12.53 -6.75 4.18
CA TRP A 41 11.78 -5.85 3.33
C TRP A 41 12.75 -5.12 2.39
N GLU A 42 12.82 -5.59 1.15
CA GLU A 42 13.65 -5.02 0.08
C GLU A 42 12.74 -4.54 -1.07
N PRO A 43 12.02 -3.42 -0.90
CA PRO A 43 11.19 -2.88 -1.96
C PRO A 43 12.10 -2.37 -3.09
N ASN A 44 12.04 -3.05 -4.22
CA ASN A 44 12.83 -2.76 -5.42
C ASN A 44 12.25 -1.61 -6.27
N THR A 45 11.07 -1.09 -5.94
CA THR A 45 10.37 -0.11 -6.77
C THR A 45 9.48 0.79 -5.94
N GLN A 46 9.60 2.10 -6.20
CA GLN A 46 8.69 3.11 -5.68
C GLN A 46 7.71 3.47 -6.82
N MET A 47 6.41 3.54 -6.51
CA MET A 47 5.39 3.91 -7.49
C MET A 47 4.37 4.90 -6.91
N THR A 48 3.87 5.79 -7.76
CA THR A 48 2.82 6.76 -7.45
C THR A 48 1.57 6.39 -8.22
N LEU A 49 0.43 6.26 -7.52
CA LEU A 49 -0.88 6.10 -8.13
C LEU A 49 -1.69 7.37 -7.92
N THR A 50 -2.23 7.92 -9.00
CA THR A 50 -3.06 9.13 -8.95
C THR A 50 -4.55 8.78 -9.03
N PRO A 51 -5.47 9.62 -8.49
CA PRO A 51 -6.90 9.32 -8.47
C PRO A 51 -7.58 9.24 -9.85
N ASP A 52 -6.95 9.80 -10.88
CA ASP A 52 -7.34 9.70 -12.30
C ASP A 52 -6.84 8.40 -12.96
N GLY A 53 -6.18 7.52 -12.19
CA GLY A 53 -5.80 6.17 -12.63
C GLY A 53 -4.45 6.08 -13.31
N LEU A 54 -3.64 7.15 -13.29
CA LEU A 54 -2.27 7.10 -13.81
C LEU A 54 -1.34 6.45 -12.78
N VAL A 55 -0.37 5.70 -13.30
CA VAL A 55 0.66 5.03 -12.51
C VAL A 55 2.01 5.53 -12.97
N THR A 56 2.80 6.07 -12.03
CA THR A 56 4.19 6.45 -12.25
C THR A 56 5.09 5.46 -11.54
N VAL A 57 5.99 4.82 -12.27
CA VAL A 57 7.00 3.89 -11.72
C VAL A 57 8.33 4.61 -11.67
N HIS A 58 8.94 4.69 -10.48
CA HIS A 58 10.25 5.32 -10.29
C HIS A 58 11.34 4.25 -10.33
N ILE A 59 12.14 4.29 -11.39
CA ILE A 59 13.27 3.38 -11.58
C ILE A 59 14.55 4.16 -11.29
N PHE A 60 15.24 3.80 -10.20
CA PHE A 60 16.51 4.43 -9.81
C PHE A 60 17.71 3.91 -10.59
N LYS A 61 17.52 2.82 -11.35
CA LYS A 61 18.54 2.28 -12.26
C LYS A 61 18.57 3.11 -13.55
N ALA A 62 19.77 3.46 -14.00
CA ALA A 62 19.95 4.19 -15.25
C ALA A 62 19.57 3.33 -16.47
N GLU A 63 18.80 3.94 -17.38
CA GLU A 63 18.57 3.44 -18.74
C GLU A 63 19.75 3.87 -19.61
N MET A 64 20.43 2.91 -20.23
CA MET A 64 21.67 3.07 -20.99
C MET A 64 21.55 2.51 -22.42
N GLY A 65 20.33 2.47 -22.97
CA GLY A 65 20.02 2.00 -24.32
C GLY A 65 19.54 0.55 -24.42
N GLN A 66 19.19 -0.10 -23.31
CA GLN A 66 18.75 -1.50 -23.31
C GLN A 66 17.27 -1.71 -23.64
N GLY A 67 16.43 -0.66 -23.51
CA GLY A 67 14.97 -0.80 -23.59
C GLY A 67 14.41 -1.79 -22.57
#